data_AF-A0A836IKA7-F1
#
_entry.id   AF-A0A836IKA7-F1
#
_cell.length_a   1.000
_cell.length_b   1.000
_cell.length_c   1.000
_cell.angle_alpha   90.00
_cell.angle_beta   90.00
_cell.angle_gamma   90.00
#
_symmetry.space_group_name_H-M   'P 1'
#
loop_
_entity.id
_entity.type
_entity.pdbx_description
1 polymer ?
#
loop_
_entity_poly.entity_id
_entity_poly.type
_entity_poly.pdbx_seq_one_letter_code
_entity_poly.pdbx_strand_id
1 'polypeptide(L)'
;MSRRLFETVVPLLLLCLLASTSPGNAWGSSEDAKAITRRDRDEQIQFWEREANALRQGEMTKAYNKLYKAQAALESARSKQGFFYTRPEDKATIRLLDEDYRRTLTEVNALKEQERLILAKLKPLYGVASLHFAQEQKRTISESIKAVQSLSYDNAWYSSLFSLGEAESFSDIIMGFIGNWIIGFVILYPFAVLYYALWAAPWSVYAYTSGIADLIPGVFAYIVCVLGMCLPLIVLALTFYLLVRYYGPQVQAAAQRARAHRHQD
;
A
#
# COMPACT_ATOMS: atom_id res chain seq x y z
N MET A 1 29.19 -47.99 -34.02
CA MET A 1 29.90 -47.20 -32.98
C MET A 1 29.37 -45.75 -32.83
N SER A 2 28.24 -45.36 -33.44
CA SER A 2 27.77 -43.96 -33.45
C SER A 2 26.61 -43.62 -32.49
N ARG A 3 25.89 -44.60 -31.92
CA ARG A 3 24.76 -44.32 -31.00
C ARG A 3 25.18 -43.80 -29.62
N ARG A 4 26.30 -44.28 -29.07
CA ARG A 4 26.79 -43.86 -27.74
C ARG A 4 27.39 -42.44 -27.70
N LEU A 5 27.87 -41.94 -28.83
CA LEU A 5 28.35 -40.56 -28.94
C LEU A 5 27.18 -39.57 -29.01
N PHE A 6 26.06 -39.96 -29.64
CA PHE A 6 24.88 -39.09 -29.71
C PHE A 6 24.18 -38.94 -28.35
N GLU A 7 24.12 -40.01 -27.55
CA GLU A 7 23.49 -40.00 -26.22
C GLU A 7 24.27 -39.19 -25.17
N THR A 8 25.56 -38.93 -25.38
CA THR A 8 26.40 -38.17 -24.44
C THR A 8 26.64 -36.73 -24.88
N VAL A 9 26.72 -36.49 -26.20
CA VAL A 9 26.96 -35.15 -26.73
C VAL A 9 25.70 -34.28 -26.66
N VAL A 10 24.50 -34.84 -26.89
CA VAL A 10 23.24 -34.09 -26.83
C VAL A 10 22.91 -33.53 -25.44
N PRO A 11 23.01 -34.30 -24.33
CA PRO A 11 22.76 -33.74 -23.00
C PRO A 11 23.85 -32.75 -22.58
N LEU A 12 25.09 -32.91 -23.03
CA LEU A 12 26.18 -31.96 -22.74
C LEU A 12 25.97 -30.63 -23.46
N LEU A 13 25.51 -30.65 -24.72
CA LEU A 13 25.13 -29.46 -25.48
C LEU A 13 23.89 -28.77 -24.89
N LEU A 14 22.93 -29.54 -24.39
CA LEU A 14 21.77 -29.00 -23.65
C LEU A 14 22.20 -28.38 -22.31
N LEU A 15 23.17 -28.97 -21.60
CA LEU A 15 23.74 -28.39 -20.38
C LEU A 15 24.52 -27.10 -20.66
N CYS A 16 25.27 -27.04 -21.76
CA CYS A 16 25.98 -25.84 -22.20
C CYS A 16 25.00 -24.74 -22.65
N LEU A 17 23.91 -25.10 -23.34
CA LEU A 17 22.86 -24.17 -23.76
C LEU A 17 22.08 -23.61 -22.56
N LEU A 18 21.81 -24.43 -21.54
CA LEU A 18 21.22 -24.02 -20.26
C LEU A 18 22.18 -23.16 -19.42
N ALA A 19 23.50 -23.36 -19.52
CA ALA A 19 24.49 -22.51 -18.87
C ALA A 19 24.68 -21.15 -19.58
N SER A 20 24.32 -21.05 -20.86
CA SER A 20 24.43 -19.82 -21.65
C SER A 20 23.18 -18.92 -21.66
N THR A 21 22.09 -19.30 -20.98
CA THR A 21 21.05 -18.33 -20.59
C THR A 21 21.54 -17.51 -19.39
N SER A 22 22.56 -16.71 -19.64
CA SER A 22 22.98 -15.65 -18.74
C SER A 22 21.90 -14.55 -18.82
N PRO A 23 21.17 -14.24 -17.73
CA PRO A 23 20.48 -12.97 -17.67
C PRO A 23 21.57 -11.91 -17.68
N GLY A 24 21.60 -11.12 -18.77
CA GLY A 24 22.51 -10.01 -18.94
C GLY A 24 22.49 -9.10 -17.70
N ASN A 25 23.69 -8.66 -17.33
CA ASN A 25 24.02 -7.78 -16.23
C ASN A 25 23.76 -8.38 -14.85
N ALA A 26 24.74 -9.14 -14.38
CA ALA A 26 24.95 -9.39 -12.96
C ALA A 26 25.09 -8.05 -12.23
N TRP A 27 23.97 -7.60 -11.69
CA TRP A 27 23.84 -6.74 -10.51
C TRP A 27 24.97 -7.01 -9.52
N GLY A 28 25.53 -5.93 -8.95
CA GLY A 28 26.75 -5.89 -8.13
C GLY A 28 27.17 -7.24 -7.56
N SER A 29 28.32 -7.72 -8.01
CA SER A 29 28.91 -9.00 -7.66
C SER A 29 28.61 -9.35 -6.19
N SER A 30 28.20 -10.59 -5.93
CA SER A 30 28.12 -11.16 -4.57
C SER A 30 29.38 -10.83 -3.73
N GLU A 31 30.51 -10.59 -4.38
CA GLU A 31 31.76 -10.13 -3.76
C GLU A 31 31.74 -8.65 -3.35
N ASP A 32 31.17 -7.74 -4.16
CA ASP A 32 31.01 -6.32 -3.81
C ASP A 32 30.09 -6.17 -2.59
N ALA A 33 28.96 -6.88 -2.58
CA ALA A 33 28.04 -6.85 -1.45
C ALA A 33 28.69 -7.37 -0.14
N LYS A 34 29.59 -8.36 -0.23
CA LYS A 34 30.36 -8.89 0.91
C LYS A 34 31.53 -8.00 1.32
N ALA A 35 32.12 -7.26 0.38
CA ALA A 35 33.16 -6.28 0.67
C ALA A 35 32.59 -5.03 1.36
N ILE A 36 31.35 -4.66 1.04
CA ILE A 36 30.69 -3.47 1.58
C ILE A 36 30.21 -3.67 3.01
N THR A 37 29.79 -4.87 3.43
CA THR A 37 29.36 -5.13 4.81
C THR A 37 30.47 -4.92 5.86
N ARG A 38 31.74 -4.87 5.43
CA ARG A 38 32.90 -4.56 6.30
C ARG A 38 33.25 -3.08 6.36
N ARG A 39 32.62 -2.24 5.53
CA ARG A 39 32.86 -0.79 5.47
C ARG A 39 32.06 -0.06 6.53
N ASP A 40 32.38 1.21 6.71
CA ASP A 40 31.67 2.07 7.65
C ASP A 40 30.18 2.22 7.26
N ARG A 41 29.33 2.44 8.26
CA ARG A 41 27.87 2.45 8.11
C ARG A 41 27.40 3.46 7.06
N ASP A 42 28.01 4.64 7.02
CA ASP A 42 27.65 5.70 6.08
C ASP A 42 28.01 5.33 4.63
N GLU A 43 29.11 4.62 4.42
CA GLU A 43 29.48 4.12 3.08
C GLU A 43 28.51 3.03 2.60
N GLN A 44 28.03 2.18 3.51
CA GLN A 44 27.01 1.18 3.20
C GLN A 44 25.69 1.85 2.80
N ILE A 45 25.27 2.88 3.54
CA ILE A 45 24.05 3.66 3.23
C ILE A 45 24.18 4.28 1.84
N GLN A 46 25.26 5.03 1.57
CA GLN A 46 25.47 5.69 0.28
C GLN A 46 25.54 4.70 -0.89
N PHE A 47 26.07 3.50 -0.68
CA PHE A 47 26.08 2.47 -1.69
C PHE A 47 24.66 1.99 -2.01
N TRP A 48 23.90 1.56 -1.00
CA TRP A 48 22.55 1.04 -1.20
C TRP A 48 21.56 2.11 -1.67
N GLU A 49 21.73 3.38 -1.27
CA GLU A 49 20.95 4.50 -1.80
C GLU A 49 21.20 4.70 -3.29
N ARG A 50 22.47 4.67 -3.72
CA ARG A 50 22.81 4.79 -5.14
C ARG A 50 22.22 3.64 -5.94
N GLU A 51 22.30 2.43 -5.43
CA GLU A 51 21.72 1.25 -6.09
C GLU A 51 20.19 1.34 -6.19
N ALA A 52 19.53 1.73 -5.10
CA ALA A 52 18.07 1.95 -5.10
C ALA A 52 17.67 3.04 -6.10
N ASN A 53 18.42 4.13 -6.17
CA ASN A 53 18.15 5.23 -7.09
C ASN A 53 18.39 4.83 -8.55
N ALA A 54 19.46 4.08 -8.84
CA ALA A 54 19.73 3.55 -10.17
C ALA A 54 18.61 2.61 -10.64
N LEU A 55 18.14 1.71 -9.76
CA LEU A 55 17.02 0.82 -10.05
C LEU A 55 15.72 1.60 -10.32
N ARG A 56 15.40 2.59 -9.47
CA ARG A 56 14.18 3.42 -9.59
C ARG A 56 14.17 4.26 -10.87
N GLN A 57 15.22 5.04 -11.09
CA GLN A 57 15.30 6.01 -12.18
C GLN A 57 15.62 5.36 -13.53
N GLY A 58 16.31 4.21 -13.52
CA GLY A 58 16.66 3.46 -14.72
C GLY A 58 15.62 2.40 -15.07
N GLU A 59 15.76 1.22 -14.47
CA GLU A 59 15.08 0.00 -14.91
C GLU A 59 13.59 0.00 -14.57
N MET A 60 13.19 0.41 -13.36
CA MET A 60 11.79 0.47 -12.98
C MET A 60 11.00 1.45 -13.85
N THR A 61 11.53 2.65 -14.09
CA THR A 61 10.86 3.65 -14.94
C THR A 61 10.64 3.12 -16.35
N LYS A 62 11.63 2.42 -16.93
CA LYS A 62 11.49 1.78 -18.24
C LYS A 62 10.44 0.65 -18.23
N ALA A 63 10.45 -0.19 -17.19
CA ALA A 63 9.51 -1.30 -17.05
C ALA A 63 8.06 -0.82 -16.87
N TYR A 64 7.83 0.24 -16.09
CA TYR A 64 6.51 0.86 -15.95
C TYR A 64 6.02 1.47 -17.26
N ASN A 65 6.88 2.18 -17.99
CA ASN A 65 6.53 2.74 -19.30
C ASN A 65 6.15 1.62 -20.29
N LYS A 66 6.85 0.49 -20.25
CA LYS A 66 6.52 -0.69 -21.05
C LYS A 66 5.19 -1.31 -20.63
N LEU A 67 4.95 -1.43 -19.32
CA LEU A 67 3.70 -1.97 -18.77
C LEU A 67 2.50 -1.12 -19.20
N TYR A 68 2.62 0.21 -19.09
CA TYR A 68 1.57 1.14 -19.51
C TYR A 68 1.27 1.02 -21.01
N LYS A 69 2.31 0.93 -21.85
CA LYS A 69 2.12 0.71 -23.30
C LYS A 69 1.45 -0.62 -23.61
N ALA A 70 1.85 -1.71 -22.94
CA ALA A 70 1.23 -3.02 -23.12
C ALA A 70 -0.23 -3.02 -22.66
N GLN A 71 -0.54 -2.34 -21.55
CA GLN A 71 -1.90 -2.16 -21.05
C GLN A 71 -2.75 -1.37 -22.03
N ALA A 72 -2.27 -0.22 -22.51
CA ALA A 72 -2.99 0.62 -23.47
C ALA A 72 -3.23 -0.12 -24.80
N ALA A 73 -2.25 -0.89 -25.26
CA ALA A 73 -2.40 -1.74 -26.45
C ALA A 73 -3.48 -2.82 -26.24
N LEU A 74 -3.48 -3.50 -25.09
CA LEU A 74 -4.48 -4.50 -24.73
C LEU A 74 -5.88 -3.89 -24.62
N GLU A 75 -6.03 -2.73 -23.98
CA GLU A 75 -7.31 -2.02 -23.86
C GLU A 75 -7.83 -1.59 -25.24
N SER A 76 -6.97 -1.08 -26.11
CA SER A 76 -7.33 -0.71 -27.50
C SER A 76 -7.73 -1.91 -28.37
N ALA A 77 -7.18 -3.10 -28.07
CA ALA A 77 -7.56 -4.33 -28.74
C ALA A 77 -8.90 -4.86 -28.19
N ARG A 78 -9.10 -4.79 -26.86
CA ARG A 78 -10.36 -5.17 -26.22
C ARG A 78 -11.51 -4.24 -26.60
N SER A 79 -11.28 -2.96 -26.86
CA SER A 79 -12.34 -2.06 -27.32
C SER A 79 -12.89 -2.41 -28.71
N LYS A 80 -12.12 -3.18 -29.52
CA LYS A 80 -12.55 -3.71 -30.81
C LYS A 80 -13.33 -5.02 -30.68
N GLN A 81 -13.41 -5.59 -29.48
CA GLN A 81 -14.15 -6.81 -29.19
C GLN A 81 -15.66 -6.52 -29.24
N GLY A 82 -16.35 -7.06 -30.25
CA GLY A 82 -17.82 -6.96 -30.33
C GLY A 82 -18.51 -7.76 -29.23
N PHE A 83 -19.63 -7.25 -28.71
CA PHE A 83 -20.42 -7.89 -27.63
C PHE A 83 -20.92 -9.30 -28.00
N PHE A 84 -21.23 -9.53 -29.28
CA PHE A 84 -21.78 -10.81 -29.77
C PHE A 84 -20.78 -11.66 -30.57
N TYR A 85 -19.88 -11.05 -31.32
CA TYR A 85 -18.89 -11.77 -32.13
C TYR A 85 -17.57 -10.99 -32.20
N THR A 86 -16.47 -11.71 -31.98
CA THR A 86 -15.10 -11.20 -32.15
C THR A 86 -14.46 -11.99 -33.28
N ARG A 87 -13.79 -11.32 -34.22
CA ARG A 87 -13.08 -12.03 -35.31
C ARG A 87 -11.97 -12.91 -34.71
N PRO A 88 -11.67 -14.08 -35.30
CA PRO A 88 -10.63 -14.96 -34.78
C PRO A 88 -9.24 -14.29 -34.75
N GLU A 89 -8.98 -13.38 -35.70
CA GLU A 89 -7.76 -12.57 -35.77
C GLU A 89 -7.64 -11.59 -34.58
N ASP A 90 -8.74 -10.91 -34.23
CA ASP A 90 -8.79 -10.00 -33.08
C ASP A 90 -8.62 -10.78 -31.77
N LYS A 91 -9.21 -11.98 -31.68
CA LYS A 91 -9.05 -12.87 -30.51
C LYS A 91 -7.60 -13.35 -30.35
N ALA A 92 -6.92 -13.70 -31.44
CA ALA A 92 -5.51 -14.09 -31.42
C ALA A 92 -4.62 -12.90 -31.01
N THR A 93 -4.91 -11.71 -31.53
CA THR A 93 -4.20 -10.47 -31.20
C THR A 93 -4.36 -10.11 -29.72
N ILE A 94 -5.58 -10.17 -29.17
CA ILE A 94 -5.84 -9.93 -27.75
C ILE A 94 -5.08 -10.93 -26.88
N ARG A 95 -5.05 -12.21 -27.26
CA ARG A 95 -4.31 -13.23 -26.50
C ARG A 95 -2.81 -12.95 -26.46
N LEU A 96 -2.22 -12.59 -27.60
CA LEU A 96 -0.80 -12.24 -27.68
C LEU A 96 -0.48 -11.00 -26.85
N LEU A 97 -1.34 -9.97 -26.89
CA LEU A 97 -1.19 -8.77 -26.07
C LEU A 97 -1.38 -9.05 -24.57
N ASP A 98 -2.26 -9.98 -24.20
CA ASP A 98 -2.45 -10.42 -22.80
C ASP A 98 -1.19 -11.14 -22.29
N GLU A 99 -0.57 -11.98 -23.13
CA GLU A 99 0.70 -12.65 -22.82
C GLU A 99 1.86 -11.64 -22.67
N ASP A 100 1.97 -10.64 -23.55
CA ASP A 100 2.98 -9.58 -23.45
C ASP A 100 2.77 -8.67 -22.23
N TYR A 101 1.51 -8.33 -21.92
CA TYR A 101 1.16 -7.62 -20.70
C TYR A 101 1.56 -8.41 -19.45
N ARG A 102 1.24 -9.71 -19.39
CA ARG A 102 1.64 -10.59 -18.26
C ARG A 102 3.16 -10.68 -18.14
N ARG A 103 3.88 -10.82 -19.25
CA ARG A 103 5.35 -10.86 -19.24
C ARG A 103 5.93 -9.56 -18.68
N THR A 104 5.40 -8.43 -19.11
CA THR A 104 5.85 -7.12 -18.61
C THR A 104 5.47 -6.92 -17.14
N LEU A 105 4.32 -7.43 -16.70
CA LEU A 105 3.93 -7.43 -15.29
C LEU A 105 4.89 -8.26 -14.43
N THR A 106 5.33 -9.43 -14.92
CA THR A 106 6.34 -10.24 -14.21
C THR A 106 7.69 -9.53 -14.11
N GLU A 107 8.10 -8.80 -15.15
CA GLU A 107 9.33 -8.00 -15.16
C GLU A 107 9.26 -6.88 -14.11
N VAL A 108 8.15 -6.13 -14.06
CA VAL A 108 7.93 -5.10 -13.02
C VAL A 108 7.93 -5.71 -11.62
N ASN A 109 7.31 -6.87 -11.42
CA ASN A 109 7.28 -7.53 -10.12
C ASN A 109 8.67 -8.01 -9.67
N ALA A 110 9.50 -8.50 -10.60
CA ALA A 110 10.88 -8.85 -10.31
C ALA A 110 11.70 -7.63 -9.86
N LEU A 111 11.56 -6.50 -10.56
CA LEU A 111 12.23 -5.24 -10.20
C LEU A 111 11.74 -4.68 -8.85
N LYS A 112 10.46 -4.85 -8.54
CA LYS A 112 9.92 -4.49 -7.21
C LYS A 112 10.49 -5.36 -6.09
N GLU A 113 10.63 -6.66 -6.32
CA GLU A 113 11.22 -7.56 -5.32
C GLU A 113 12.71 -7.21 -5.11
N GLN A 114 13.40 -6.89 -6.20
CA GLN A 114 14.75 -6.35 -6.17
C GLN A 114 14.87 -5.07 -5.35
N GLU A 115 13.98 -4.09 -5.56
CA GLU A 115 13.92 -2.88 -4.74
C GLU A 115 13.67 -3.21 -3.25
N ARG A 116 12.74 -4.15 -2.99
CA ARG A 116 12.42 -4.60 -1.63
C ARG A 116 13.66 -5.16 -0.93
N LEU A 117 14.48 -5.94 -1.62
CA LEU A 117 15.71 -6.50 -1.08
C LEU A 117 16.76 -5.43 -0.78
N ILE A 118 16.89 -4.41 -1.63
CA ILE A 118 17.77 -3.26 -1.36
C ILE A 118 17.28 -2.50 -0.12
N LEU A 119 15.97 -2.20 -0.05
CA LEU A 119 15.39 -1.51 1.10
C LEU A 119 15.48 -2.32 2.39
N ALA A 120 15.38 -3.65 2.33
CA ALA A 120 15.56 -4.53 3.48
C ALA A 120 16.99 -4.45 4.06
N LYS A 121 17.99 -4.14 3.23
CA LYS A 121 19.36 -3.87 3.69
C LYS A 121 19.52 -2.43 4.18
N LEU A 122 18.84 -1.48 3.55
CA LEU A 122 18.93 -0.05 3.85
C LEU A 122 18.25 0.35 5.17
N LYS A 123 17.05 -0.16 5.45
CA LYS A 123 16.24 0.26 6.61
C LYS A 123 16.93 -0.01 7.96
N PRO A 124 17.53 -1.20 8.21
CA PRO A 124 18.29 -1.43 9.44
C PRO A 124 19.50 -0.50 9.56
N LEU A 125 20.13 -0.13 8.44
CA LEU A 125 21.26 0.80 8.44
C LEU A 125 20.84 2.22 8.83
N TYR A 126 19.59 2.66 8.62
CA TYR A 126 19.15 3.95 9.15
C TYR A 126 18.80 3.89 10.63
N GLY A 127 18.20 2.78 11.07
CA GLY A 127 17.75 2.63 12.44
C GLY A 127 16.41 3.33 12.71
N VAL A 128 15.78 2.98 13.84
CA VAL A 128 14.44 3.45 14.23
C VAL A 128 14.42 4.95 14.57
N ALA A 129 15.52 5.52 15.04
CA ALA A 129 15.61 6.95 15.37
C ALA A 129 15.84 7.85 14.14
N SER A 130 15.86 7.29 12.92
CA SER A 130 16.16 8.04 11.71
C SER A 130 14.98 8.90 11.23
N LEU A 131 15.31 9.97 10.49
CA LEU A 131 14.33 10.78 9.79
C LEU A 131 13.53 9.95 8.77
N HIS A 132 14.16 8.97 8.13
CA HIS A 132 13.52 8.07 7.16
C HIS A 132 12.40 7.24 7.81
N PHE A 133 12.65 6.69 9.00
CA PHE A 133 11.61 6.00 9.76
C PHE A 133 10.42 6.93 10.07
N ALA A 134 10.68 8.13 10.60
CA ALA A 134 9.62 9.09 10.94
C ALA A 134 8.80 9.51 9.70
N GLN A 135 9.45 9.72 8.56
CA GLN A 135 8.78 10.03 7.29
C GLN A 135 7.93 8.85 6.79
N GLU A 136 8.44 7.63 6.89
CA GLU A 136 7.68 6.43 6.53
C GLU A 136 6.43 6.29 7.40
N GLN A 137 6.55 6.46 8.72
CA GLN A 137 5.41 6.41 9.64
C GLN A 137 4.38 7.49 9.34
N LYS A 138 4.82 8.74 9.14
CA LYS A 138 3.94 9.84 8.77
C LYS A 138 3.19 9.54 7.47
N ARG A 139 3.87 8.99 6.47
CA ARG A 139 3.25 8.61 5.19
C ARG A 139 2.23 7.50 5.39
N THR A 140 2.57 6.42 6.09
CA THR A 140 1.66 5.30 6.35
C THR A 140 0.43 5.73 7.13
N ILE A 141 0.60 6.59 8.15
CA ILE A 141 -0.52 7.19 8.90
C ILE A 141 -1.41 8.02 7.96
N SER A 142 -0.82 8.88 7.12
CA SER A 142 -1.58 9.72 6.19
C SER A 142 -2.34 8.89 5.15
N GLU A 143 -1.71 7.86 4.59
CA GLU A 143 -2.33 6.94 3.65
C GLU A 143 -3.48 6.17 4.30
N SER A 144 -3.32 5.72 5.55
CA SER A 144 -4.37 5.05 6.31
C SER A 144 -5.57 5.97 6.56
N ILE A 145 -5.32 7.23 6.96
CA ILE A 145 -6.38 8.23 7.15
C ILE A 145 -7.12 8.49 5.83
N LYS A 146 -6.38 8.67 4.72
CA LYS A 146 -6.98 8.92 3.40
C LYS A 146 -7.82 7.74 2.92
N ALA A 147 -7.36 6.51 3.15
CA ALA A 147 -8.10 5.30 2.79
C ALA A 147 -9.42 5.20 3.56
N VAL A 148 -9.41 5.50 4.88
CA VAL A 148 -10.65 5.57 5.66
C VAL A 148 -11.55 6.67 5.12
N GLN A 149 -11.00 7.87 4.89
CA GLN A 149 -11.76 9.00 4.38
C GLN A 149 -12.43 8.71 3.03
N SER A 150 -11.73 8.05 2.10
CA SER A 150 -12.29 7.67 0.81
C SER A 150 -13.38 6.61 0.96
N LEU A 151 -13.16 5.57 1.77
CA LEU A 151 -14.17 4.55 2.01
C LEU A 151 -15.44 5.12 2.66
N SER A 152 -15.27 6.01 3.64
CA SER A 152 -16.40 6.71 4.28
C SER A 152 -17.12 7.62 3.30
N TYR A 153 -16.39 8.32 2.43
CA TYR A 153 -16.96 9.18 1.40
C TYR A 153 -17.77 8.36 0.38
N ASP A 154 -17.21 7.27 -0.13
CA ASP A 154 -17.89 6.40 -1.09
C ASP A 154 -19.17 5.82 -0.50
N ASN A 155 -19.11 5.33 0.75
CA ASN A 155 -20.28 4.84 1.46
C ASN A 155 -21.36 5.92 1.65
N ALA A 156 -20.97 7.14 2.03
CA ALA A 156 -21.89 8.26 2.18
C ALA A 156 -22.51 8.68 0.83
N TRP A 157 -21.71 8.65 -0.25
CA TRP A 157 -22.17 8.95 -1.60
C TRP A 157 -23.23 7.94 -2.05
N TYR A 158 -22.96 6.64 -1.94
CA TYR A 158 -23.93 5.62 -2.29
C TYR A 158 -25.19 5.70 -1.41
N SER A 159 -25.03 5.88 -0.10
CA SER A 159 -26.18 6.05 0.80
C SER A 159 -27.04 7.25 0.42
N SER A 160 -26.41 8.37 0.03
CA SER A 160 -27.12 9.59 -0.33
C SER A 160 -27.87 9.46 -1.65
N LEU A 161 -27.33 8.71 -2.61
CA LEU A 161 -28.02 8.39 -3.87
C LEU A 161 -29.28 7.55 -3.66
N PHE A 162 -29.27 6.63 -2.68
CA PHE A 162 -30.45 5.82 -2.36
C PHE A 162 -31.48 6.58 -1.52
N SER A 163 -31.07 7.57 -0.72
CA SER A 163 -31.98 8.41 0.07
C SER A 163 -32.56 9.61 -0.69
N LEU A 164 -32.23 9.80 -1.98
CA LEU A 164 -32.77 10.88 -2.82
C LEU A 164 -34.31 10.85 -2.91
N GLY A 165 -34.93 9.68 -2.75
CA GLY A 165 -36.38 9.53 -2.78
C GLY A 165 -37.10 9.92 -1.49
N GLU A 166 -36.38 10.06 -0.37
CA GLU A 166 -36.93 10.35 0.96
C GLU A 166 -36.63 11.77 1.46
N ALA A 167 -35.78 12.52 0.75
CA ALA A 167 -35.38 13.86 1.16
C ALA A 167 -36.38 14.93 0.68
N GLU A 168 -36.89 15.73 1.62
CA GLU A 168 -37.81 16.84 1.32
C GLU A 168 -37.09 18.08 0.76
N SER A 169 -35.78 18.21 1.01
CA SER A 169 -34.96 19.35 0.57
C SER A 169 -33.54 18.97 0.20
N PHE A 170 -32.92 19.77 -0.68
CA PHE A 170 -31.49 19.68 -1.00
C PHE A 170 -30.59 19.85 0.24
N SER A 171 -31.04 20.62 1.23
CA SER A 171 -30.34 20.75 2.51
C SER A 171 -30.31 19.45 3.30
N ASP A 172 -31.38 18.65 3.25
CA ASP A 172 -31.46 17.38 3.97
C ASP A 172 -30.56 16.33 3.33
N ILE A 173 -30.43 16.35 2.00
CA ILE A 173 -29.47 15.51 1.26
C ILE A 173 -28.04 15.84 1.69
N ILE A 174 -27.68 17.13 1.78
CA ILE A 174 -26.33 17.55 2.21
C ILE A 174 -26.08 17.16 3.67
N MET A 175 -27.02 17.43 4.58
CA MET A 175 -26.85 17.10 6.00
C MET A 175 -26.81 15.59 6.22
N GLY A 176 -27.61 14.82 5.48
CA GLY A 176 -27.58 13.36 5.46
C GLY A 176 -26.25 12.82 4.95
N PHE A 177 -25.72 13.38 3.85
CA PHE A 177 -24.40 13.03 3.33
C PHE A 177 -23.29 13.29 4.35
N ILE A 178 -23.25 14.50 4.93
CA ILE A 178 -22.23 14.87 5.92
C ILE A 178 -22.34 13.98 7.17
N GLY A 179 -23.56 13.74 7.66
CA GLY A 179 -23.82 12.85 8.79
C GLY A 179 -23.31 11.43 8.54
N ASN A 180 -23.70 10.84 7.40
CA ASN A 180 -23.26 9.49 7.01
C ASN A 180 -21.76 9.41 6.79
N TRP A 181 -21.14 10.45 6.22
CA TRP A 181 -19.71 10.51 6.01
C TRP A 181 -18.94 10.54 7.34
N ILE A 182 -19.34 11.40 8.28
CA ILE A 182 -18.72 11.51 9.61
C ILE A 182 -18.93 10.22 10.41
N ILE A 183 -20.14 9.67 10.43
CA ILE A 183 -20.44 8.42 11.13
C ILE A 183 -19.61 7.28 10.54
N GLY A 184 -19.56 7.17 9.20
CA GLY A 184 -18.73 6.19 8.51
C GLY A 184 -17.26 6.32 8.88
N PHE A 185 -16.74 7.54 8.95
CA PHE A 185 -15.36 7.79 9.38
C PHE A 185 -15.13 7.35 10.83
N VAL A 186 -16.00 7.75 11.76
CA VAL A 186 -15.90 7.40 13.18
C VAL A 186 -15.95 5.88 13.41
N ILE A 187 -16.76 5.16 12.62
CA ILE A 187 -16.87 3.69 12.72
C ILE A 187 -15.64 3.00 12.11
N LEU A 188 -15.15 3.45 10.95
CA LEU A 188 -14.05 2.79 10.24
C LEU A 188 -12.68 3.13 10.82
N TYR A 189 -12.50 4.34 11.37
CA TYR A 189 -11.20 4.80 11.83
C TYR A 189 -10.56 3.93 12.94
N PRO A 190 -11.30 3.42 13.96
CA PRO A 190 -10.76 2.47 14.94
C PRO A 190 -10.16 1.21 14.31
N PHE A 191 -10.73 0.69 13.23
CA PHE A 191 -10.17 -0.48 12.53
C PHE A 191 -8.86 -0.14 11.85
N ALA A 192 -8.72 1.06 11.28
CA ALA A 192 -7.45 1.53 10.72
C ALA A 192 -6.38 1.71 11.81
N VAL A 193 -6.75 2.23 12.98
CA VAL A 193 -5.85 2.32 14.15
C VAL A 193 -5.40 0.93 14.59
N LEU A 194 -6.32 -0.04 14.70
CA LEU A 194 -5.99 -1.42 15.07
C LEU A 194 -5.08 -2.09 14.03
N TYR A 195 -5.38 -1.93 12.75
CA TYR A 195 -4.53 -2.42 11.66
C TYR A 195 -3.13 -1.81 11.74
N TYR A 196 -3.04 -0.50 11.97
CA TYR A 196 -1.77 0.18 12.10
C TYR A 196 -0.97 -0.32 13.31
N ALA A 197 -1.62 -0.41 14.48
CA ALA A 197 -0.97 -0.84 15.73
C ALA A 197 -0.55 -2.31 15.71
N LEU A 198 -1.37 -3.21 15.17
CA LEU A 198 -1.09 -4.65 15.20
C LEU A 198 -0.27 -5.14 14.02
N TRP A 199 -0.28 -4.42 12.90
CA TRP A 199 0.36 -4.86 11.66
C TRP A 199 1.41 -3.90 11.15
N ALA A 200 1.02 -2.67 10.78
CA ALA A 200 1.92 -1.77 10.05
C ALA A 200 3.08 -1.25 10.92
N ALA A 201 2.80 -0.81 12.14
CA ALA A 201 3.81 -0.26 13.05
C ALA A 201 4.82 -1.32 13.53
N PRO A 202 4.41 -2.53 13.96
CA PRO A 202 5.36 -3.58 14.34
C PRO A 202 6.28 -4.01 13.20
N TRP A 203 5.73 -4.21 11.99
CA TRP A 203 6.53 -4.57 10.82
C TRP A 203 7.53 -3.49 10.43
N SER A 204 7.10 -2.23 10.50
CA SER A 204 7.98 -1.11 10.18
C SER A 204 9.09 -0.98 11.22
N VAL A 205 8.79 -1.04 12.53
CA VAL A 205 9.84 -1.02 13.57
C VAL A 205 10.82 -2.18 13.38
N TYR A 206 10.32 -3.39 13.14
CA TYR A 206 11.15 -4.57 12.87
C TYR A 206 12.09 -4.37 11.67
N ALA A 207 11.61 -3.73 10.60
CA ALA A 207 12.42 -3.46 9.42
C ALA A 207 13.58 -2.47 9.66
N TYR A 208 13.48 -1.62 10.68
CA TYR A 208 14.50 -0.63 11.03
C TYR A 208 15.37 -1.04 12.23
N THR A 209 15.08 -2.16 12.90
CA THR A 209 15.92 -2.68 13.99
C THR A 209 17.06 -3.55 13.44
N SER A 210 18.30 -3.27 13.88
CA SER A 210 19.50 -3.99 13.43
C SER A 210 20.00 -5.03 14.45
N GLY A 211 19.58 -4.94 15.72
CA GLY A 211 19.93 -5.88 16.78
C GLY A 211 19.20 -5.65 18.10
N ILE A 212 19.56 -6.42 19.14
CA ILE A 212 18.90 -6.40 20.47
C ILE A 212 19.00 -5.02 21.16
N ALA A 213 20.07 -4.28 20.91
CA ALA A 213 20.27 -2.93 21.45
C ALA A 213 19.20 -1.93 20.96
N ASP A 214 18.59 -2.17 19.79
CA ASP A 214 17.57 -1.30 19.21
C ASP A 214 16.15 -1.60 19.75
N LEU A 215 16.01 -2.60 20.63
CA LEU A 215 14.70 -3.05 21.11
C LEU A 215 14.00 -1.99 21.95
N ILE A 216 14.71 -1.32 22.86
CA ILE A 216 14.14 -0.27 23.71
C ILE A 216 13.73 0.96 22.86
N PRO A 217 14.61 1.54 22.01
CA PRO A 217 14.21 2.58 21.07
C PRO A 217 13.06 2.16 20.15
N GLY A 218 13.04 0.89 19.70
CA GLY A 218 11.99 0.32 18.88
C GLY A 218 10.62 0.33 19.55
N VAL A 219 10.56 -0.15 20.80
CA VAL A 219 9.32 -0.13 21.61
C VAL A 219 8.84 1.31 21.84
N PHE A 220 9.75 2.24 22.15
CA PHE A 220 9.38 3.63 22.35
C PHE A 220 8.82 4.26 21.06
N ALA A 221 9.50 4.05 19.93
CA ALA A 221 9.04 4.55 18.64
C ALA A 221 7.68 3.96 18.24
N TYR A 222 7.47 2.66 18.47
CA TYR A 222 6.17 2.01 18.29
C TYR A 222 5.06 2.73 19.08
N ILE A 223 5.28 2.94 20.39
CA ILE A 223 4.31 3.61 21.26
C ILE A 223 3.98 5.01 20.75
N VAL A 224 5.00 5.81 20.42
CA VAL A 224 4.81 7.19 19.91
C VAL A 224 4.02 7.19 18.61
N CYS A 225 4.32 6.28 17.69
CA CYS A 225 3.66 6.20 16.40
C CYS A 225 2.19 5.78 16.54
N VAL A 226 1.91 4.77 17.38
CA VAL A 226 0.54 4.33 17.67
C VAL A 226 -0.25 5.43 18.37
N LEU A 227 0.35 6.14 19.33
CA LEU A 227 -0.28 7.31 19.96
C LEU A 227 -0.59 8.40 18.94
N GLY A 228 0.32 8.65 18.00
CA GLY A 228 0.08 9.58 16.89
C GLY A 228 -1.13 9.20 16.04
N MET A 229 -1.27 7.91 15.71
CA MET A 229 -2.45 7.39 14.99
C MET A 229 -3.72 7.42 15.85
N CYS A 230 -3.63 7.33 17.18
CA CYS A 230 -4.77 7.44 18.09
C CYS A 230 -5.27 8.88 18.29
N LEU A 231 -4.51 9.91 17.90
CA LEU A 231 -4.85 11.31 18.18
C LEU A 231 -6.28 11.70 17.76
N PRO A 232 -6.77 11.36 16.55
CA PRO A 232 -8.14 11.72 16.18
C PRO A 232 -9.21 11.06 17.06
N LEU A 233 -8.97 9.84 17.56
CA LEU A 233 -9.88 9.18 18.51
C LEU A 233 -9.83 9.85 19.89
N ILE A 234 -8.65 10.27 20.35
CA ILE A 234 -8.50 10.99 21.61
C ILE A 234 -9.25 12.33 21.54
N VAL A 235 -9.07 13.07 20.43
CA VAL A 235 -9.78 14.34 20.18
C VAL A 235 -11.29 14.11 20.12
N LEU A 236 -11.75 13.06 19.43
CA LEU A 236 -13.17 12.70 19.36
C LEU A 236 -13.73 12.39 20.75
N ALA A 237 -13.06 11.53 21.51
CA ALA A 237 -13.48 11.13 22.85
C ALA A 237 -13.51 12.30 23.83
N LEU A 238 -12.49 13.16 23.79
CA LEU A 238 -12.44 14.37 24.62
C LEU A 238 -13.57 15.34 24.23
N THR A 239 -13.80 15.55 22.94
CA THR A 239 -14.87 16.43 22.45
C THR A 239 -16.24 15.89 22.89
N PHE A 240 -16.48 14.59 22.73
CA PHE A 240 -17.71 13.94 23.17
C PHE A 240 -17.90 14.03 24.69
N TYR A 241 -16.84 13.79 25.47
CA TYR A 241 -16.87 13.92 26.93
C TYR A 241 -17.23 15.35 27.36
N LEU A 242 -16.61 16.36 26.74
CA LEU A 242 -16.92 17.76 27.04
C LEU A 242 -18.36 18.11 26.65
N LEU A 243 -18.82 17.67 25.48
CA LEU A 243 -20.21 17.89 25.04
C LEU A 243 -21.22 17.29 26.05
N VAL A 244 -21.01 16.05 26.47
CA VAL A 244 -21.88 15.39 27.46
C VAL A 244 -21.81 16.11 28.81
N ARG A 245 -20.63 16.54 29.24
CA ARG A 245 -20.46 17.21 30.53
C ARG A 245 -21.13 18.59 30.58
N TYR A 246 -21.01 19.39 29.52
CA TYR A 246 -21.54 20.76 29.48
C TYR A 246 -23.01 20.83 29.04
N TYR A 247 -23.40 20.04 28.03
CA TYR A 247 -24.74 20.09 27.45
C TYR A 247 -25.66 18.96 27.94
N GLY A 248 -25.11 17.88 28.51
CA GLY A 248 -25.90 16.77 29.05
C GLY A 248 -26.98 17.19 30.05
N PRO A 249 -26.68 18.06 31.04
CA PRO A 249 -27.70 18.55 31.98
C PRO A 249 -28.84 19.31 31.28
N GLN A 250 -28.53 20.08 30.24
CA GLN A 250 -29.51 20.85 29.47
C GLN A 250 -30.40 19.95 28.62
N VAL A 251 -29.81 18.93 27.98
CA VAL A 251 -30.53 17.92 27.20
C VAL A 251 -31.42 17.06 28.10
N GLN A 252 -30.94 16.67 29.28
CA GLN A 252 -31.74 15.92 30.26
C GLN A 252 -32.90 16.76 30.78
N ALA A 253 -32.68 18.04 31.09
CA ALA A 253 -33.74 18.96 31.49
C ALA A 253 -34.78 19.16 30.38
N ALA A 254 -34.35 19.30 29.12
CA ALA A 254 -35.25 19.38 27.97
C ALA A 254 -36.04 18.08 27.75
N ALA A 255 -35.39 16.92 27.88
CA ALA A 255 -36.02 15.61 27.75
C ALA A 255 -37.04 15.34 28.87
N GLN A 256 -36.77 15.78 30.11
CA GLN A 256 -37.72 15.69 31.22
C GLN A 256 -38.94 16.58 30.99
N ARG A 257 -38.76 17.82 30.49
CA ARG A 257 -39.87 18.71 30.13
C ARG A 257 -40.74 18.12 29.00
N ALA A 258 -40.11 17.55 27.97
CA ALA A 258 -40.83 16.89 26.88
C ALA A 258 -41.63 15.65 27.35
N ARG A 259 -41.10 14.88 28.31
CA ARG A 259 -41.83 13.76 28.94
C ARG A 259 -42.98 14.23 29.83
N ALA A 260 -42.80 15.33 30.57
CA ALA A 260 -43.86 15.91 31.40
C ALA A 260 -45.05 16.38 30.56
N HIS A 261 -44.81 16.99 29.40
CA HIS A 261 -45.88 17.39 28.49
C HIS A 261 -46.64 16.20 27.86
N ARG A 262 -45.97 15.08 27.55
CA ARG A 262 -46.65 13.87 27.04
C ARG A 262 -47.53 13.14 28.05
N HIS A 263 -47.41 13.44 29.34
CA HIS A 263 -48.26 12.85 30.39
C HIS A 263 -49.45 13.73 30.77
N GLN A 264 -49.57 14.93 30.17
CA GLN A 264 -50.69 15.85 30.37
C GLN A 264 -51.72 15.82 29.23
N ASP A 265 -51.41 15.12 28.13
CA ASP A 265 -52.33 14.73 27.06
C ASP A 265 -52.81 13.28 27.27
#